data_AF-A0A2E8WL05-F1
#
_entry.id   AF-A0A2E8WL05-F1
#
_cell.length_a   1.000
_cell.length_b   1.000
_cell.length_c   1.000
_cell.angle_alpha   90.00
_cell.angle_beta   90.00
_cell.angle_gamma   90.00
#
_symmetry.space_group_name_H-M   'P 1'
#
loop_
_entity.id
_entity.type
_entity.pdbx_description
1 polymer ?
#
loop_
_entity_poly.entity_id
_entity_poly.type
_entity_poly.pdbx_seq_one_letter_code
_entity_poly.pdbx_strand_id
1 'polypeptide(L)'
;MTDLSHRGGLSEPIRPDGSLFERIGGREVVDWIVDGLYDRIELEPSKRHMFVGNLADERAKVEMTPLFHAAYGGHVDVVAFLLDRGAKPGPNSGPMVRHAANRGSSEFSGLLIAHGADASRVGPGPWVLSKEVADLLMENGADVNYPAGEWIWRTCTGNNSQRDNPDLVDALVDRGADLSTWLRGGTALHFAVKAGFLGPAEVLLDRGADPNAPSDDKETALF
;
A
#
# COMPACT_ATOMS: atom_id res chain seq x y z
N MET A 1 -30.23 -48.08 4.79
CA MET A 1 -29.41 -47.05 4.12
C MET A 1 -29.95 -45.72 4.64
N THR A 2 -29.31 -45.00 5.55
CA THR A 2 -27.87 -44.75 5.74
C THR A 2 -27.57 -44.56 7.23
N ASP A 3 -26.43 -45.09 7.63
CA ASP A 3 -25.78 -44.97 8.94
C ASP A 3 -25.21 -43.55 9.10
N LEU A 4 -25.50 -42.92 10.24
CA LEU A 4 -24.88 -41.66 10.68
C LEU A 4 -24.15 -41.96 11.99
N SER A 5 -22.98 -42.58 11.87
CA SER A 5 -22.06 -42.73 13.00
C SER A 5 -20.62 -42.44 12.57
N HIS A 6 -20.11 -41.30 13.02
CA HIS A 6 -18.75 -41.03 13.54
C HIS A 6 -18.39 -39.55 13.39
N ARG A 7 -17.71 -38.88 14.31
CA ARG A 7 -17.44 -38.99 15.76
C ARG A 7 -16.51 -37.80 16.08
N GLY A 8 -16.55 -37.30 17.32
CA GLY A 8 -15.50 -36.46 17.93
C GLY A 8 -15.73 -34.96 17.74
N GLY A 9 -16.13 -34.16 18.73
CA GLY A 9 -15.73 -34.20 20.13
C GLY A 9 -14.58 -33.21 20.34
N LEU A 10 -14.92 -31.94 20.57
CA LEU A 10 -13.99 -30.90 21.04
C LEU A 10 -13.62 -31.19 22.51
N SER A 11 -12.83 -32.24 22.73
CA SER A 11 -12.50 -32.69 24.08
C SER A 11 -11.08 -33.26 24.17
N GLU A 12 -10.10 -32.51 23.68
CA GLU A 12 -8.73 -32.61 24.21
C GLU A 12 -8.28 -31.23 24.70
N PRO A 13 -7.70 -31.13 25.91
CA PRO A 13 -7.03 -29.91 26.35
C PRO A 13 -5.86 -29.63 25.42
N ILE A 14 -5.73 -28.39 24.97
CA ILE A 14 -4.61 -27.91 24.16
C ILE A 14 -3.30 -28.25 24.91
N ARG A 15 -2.52 -29.19 24.37
CA ARG A 15 -1.21 -29.54 24.93
C ARG A 15 -0.27 -28.32 24.79
N PRO A 16 0.58 -28.00 25.79
CA PRO A 16 1.26 -26.71 25.85
C PRO A 16 2.57 -26.64 25.05
N ASP A 17 2.84 -27.56 24.13
CA ASP A 17 4.17 -27.78 23.53
C ASP A 17 4.31 -27.38 22.06
N GLY A 18 3.36 -26.63 21.49
CA GLY A 18 3.43 -26.10 20.12
C GLY A 18 3.51 -24.58 20.06
N SER A 19 4.19 -24.05 19.03
CA SER A 19 4.14 -22.63 18.68
C SER A 19 2.69 -22.20 18.44
N LEU A 20 2.35 -20.92 18.67
CA LEU A 20 1.00 -20.40 18.37
C LEU A 20 0.59 -20.72 16.92
N PHE A 21 1.55 -20.74 16.00
CA PHE A 21 1.36 -21.11 14.60
C PHE A 21 0.83 -22.54 14.42
N GLU A 22 1.38 -23.52 15.15
CA GLU A 22 0.88 -24.90 15.13
C GLU A 22 -0.47 -25.02 15.84
N ARG A 23 -0.68 -24.24 16.91
CA ARG A 23 -1.94 -24.22 17.67
C ARG A 23 -3.13 -23.67 16.88
N ILE A 24 -2.89 -22.81 15.89
CA ILE A 24 -3.94 -22.30 15.00
C ILE A 24 -4.09 -23.13 13.71
N GLY A 25 -3.49 -24.32 13.64
CA GLY A 25 -3.61 -25.23 12.49
C GLY A 25 -2.62 -24.97 11.35
N GLY A 26 -1.55 -24.21 11.63
CA GLY A 26 -0.40 -24.08 10.73
C GLY A 26 -0.72 -23.45 9.38
N ARG A 27 0.12 -23.77 8.39
CA ARG A 27 0.06 -23.19 7.04
C ARG A 27 -1.29 -23.41 6.36
N GLU A 28 -1.93 -24.55 6.58
CA GLU A 28 -3.21 -24.89 5.94
C GLU A 28 -4.37 -24.00 6.42
N VAL A 29 -4.44 -23.70 7.72
CA VAL A 29 -5.49 -22.80 8.24
C VAL A 29 -5.21 -21.34 7.85
N VAL A 30 -3.94 -20.95 7.81
CA VAL A 30 -3.56 -19.62 7.30
C VAL A 30 -3.90 -19.49 5.82
N ASP A 31 -3.57 -20.48 5.01
CA ASP A 31 -3.91 -20.51 3.58
C ASP A 31 -5.44 -20.52 3.40
N TRP A 32 -6.21 -21.24 4.22
CA TRP A 32 -7.67 -21.19 4.20
C TRP A 32 -8.27 -19.83 4.60
N ILE A 33 -7.71 -19.14 5.61
CA ILE A 33 -8.14 -17.79 6.00
C ILE A 33 -7.79 -16.77 4.91
N VAL A 34 -6.59 -16.91 4.31
CA VAL A 34 -6.12 -16.08 3.21
C VAL A 34 -7.01 -16.29 2.00
N ASP A 35 -7.22 -17.53 1.55
CA ASP A 35 -8.10 -17.88 0.44
C ASP A 35 -9.54 -17.41 0.71
N GLY A 36 -10.05 -17.56 1.94
CA GLY A 36 -11.39 -17.07 2.32
C GLY A 36 -11.53 -15.53 2.35
N LEU A 37 -10.43 -14.80 2.59
CA LEU A 37 -10.39 -13.33 2.51
C LEU A 37 -10.26 -12.85 1.06
N TYR A 38 -9.51 -13.57 0.22
CA TYR A 38 -9.36 -13.29 -1.21
C TYR A 38 -10.59 -13.70 -2.03
N ASP A 39 -11.25 -14.83 -1.72
CA ASP A 39 -12.51 -15.26 -2.33
C ASP A 39 -13.63 -14.23 -2.13
N ARG A 40 -13.62 -13.53 -0.98
CA ARG A 40 -14.56 -12.42 -0.72
C ARG A 40 -14.26 -11.14 -1.50
N ILE A 41 -13.04 -10.98 -2.01
CA ILE A 41 -12.63 -9.88 -2.88
C ILE A 41 -12.85 -10.26 -4.37
N GLU A 42 -12.67 -11.54 -4.74
CA GLU A 42 -12.85 -12.05 -6.10
C GLU A 42 -14.32 -12.24 -6.53
N LEU A 43 -15.27 -12.37 -5.60
CA LEU A 43 -16.69 -12.53 -5.91
C LEU A 43 -17.40 -11.25 -6.42
N GLU A 44 -16.69 -10.13 -6.55
CA GLU A 44 -17.20 -8.91 -7.17
C GLU A 44 -16.49 -8.68 -8.53
N PRO A 45 -17.03 -9.21 -9.64
CA PRO A 45 -16.50 -8.96 -10.99
C PRO A 45 -16.32 -7.47 -11.31
N SER A 46 -17.09 -6.61 -10.63
CA SER A 46 -17.02 -5.15 -10.68
C SER A 46 -15.69 -4.58 -10.15
N LYS A 47 -14.94 -5.29 -9.29
CA LYS A 47 -13.71 -4.78 -8.66
C LYS A 47 -12.43 -5.28 -9.31
N ARG A 48 -12.52 -6.19 -10.29
CA ARG A 48 -11.37 -6.67 -11.08
C ARG A 48 -10.62 -5.57 -11.82
N HIS A 49 -11.32 -4.52 -12.25
CA HIS A 49 -10.69 -3.39 -12.93
C HIS A 49 -9.86 -2.50 -11.97
N MET A 50 -9.95 -2.73 -10.64
CA MET A 50 -9.24 -1.97 -9.63
C MET A 50 -7.79 -2.45 -9.45
N PHE A 51 -7.45 -3.62 -9.99
CA PHE A 51 -6.12 -4.20 -9.97
C PHE A 51 -5.57 -4.22 -11.41
N VAL A 52 -4.59 -3.35 -11.68
CA VAL A 52 -3.94 -3.25 -12.99
C VAL A 52 -2.59 -3.98 -12.89
N GLY A 53 -2.59 -5.28 -13.22
CA GLY A 53 -1.41 -6.14 -13.20
C GLY A 53 -1.70 -7.57 -13.64
N ASN A 54 -0.70 -8.30 -14.14
CA ASN A 54 -0.83 -9.69 -14.56
C ASN A 54 -0.87 -10.59 -13.31
N LEU A 55 -1.92 -11.42 -13.16
CA LEU A 55 -2.16 -12.33 -12.02
C LEU A 55 -0.96 -13.24 -11.67
N ALA A 56 -0.01 -13.44 -12.59
CA ALA A 56 1.23 -14.18 -12.33
C ALA A 56 2.25 -13.39 -11.48
N ASP A 57 2.29 -12.06 -11.58
CA ASP A 57 3.12 -11.18 -10.73
C ASP A 57 2.49 -10.95 -9.35
N GLU A 58 1.17 -11.14 -9.21
CA GLU A 58 0.43 -11.02 -7.94
C GLU A 58 0.75 -12.15 -6.94
N ARG A 59 1.44 -13.20 -7.38
CA ARG A 59 2.02 -14.24 -6.52
C ARG A 59 3.32 -13.82 -5.84
N ALA A 60 3.81 -12.59 -6.03
CA ALA A 60 4.74 -11.95 -5.09
C ALA A 60 4.00 -11.67 -3.78
N LYS A 61 3.61 -12.75 -3.11
CA LYS A 61 2.89 -12.80 -1.84
C LYS A 61 3.55 -11.81 -0.90
N VAL A 62 2.80 -10.82 -0.43
CA VAL A 62 3.05 -10.30 0.91
C VAL A 62 3.14 -11.55 1.78
N GLU A 63 4.30 -11.79 2.40
CA GLU A 63 4.45 -12.92 3.29
C GLU A 63 3.53 -12.63 4.48
N MET A 64 2.33 -13.24 4.46
CA MET A 64 1.28 -13.01 5.46
C MET A 64 1.71 -13.65 6.78
N THR A 65 2.61 -12.96 7.48
CA THR A 65 3.13 -13.36 8.79
C THR A 65 2.24 -12.84 9.91
N PRO A 66 2.31 -13.43 11.12
CA PRO A 66 1.66 -12.84 12.31
C PRO A 66 2.06 -11.37 12.52
N LEU A 67 3.32 -11.05 12.23
CA LEU A 67 3.85 -9.68 12.29
C LEU A 67 3.16 -8.76 11.28
N PHE A 68 2.94 -9.22 10.04
CA PHE A 68 2.19 -8.47 9.03
C PHE A 68 0.76 -8.15 9.50
N HIS A 69 0.03 -9.14 10.02
CA HIS A 69 -1.33 -8.94 10.52
C HIS A 69 -1.38 -7.96 11.70
N ALA A 70 -0.46 -8.10 12.67
CA ALA A 70 -0.37 -7.18 13.80
C ALA A 70 -0.10 -5.75 13.33
N ALA A 71 0.80 -5.58 12.35
CA ALA A 71 1.13 -4.28 11.81
C ALA A 71 -0.03 -3.66 11.01
N TYR A 72 -0.74 -4.45 10.21
CA TYR A 72 -1.93 -4.00 9.49
C TYR A 72 -3.10 -3.67 10.44
N GLY A 73 -3.22 -4.39 11.56
CA GLY A 73 -4.13 -4.03 12.65
C GLY A 73 -3.75 -2.72 13.35
N GLY A 74 -2.47 -2.33 13.28
CA GLY A 74 -1.91 -1.21 14.03
C GLY A 74 -1.73 -1.52 15.52
N HIS A 75 -1.57 -2.80 15.87
CA HIS A 75 -1.32 -3.27 17.23
C HIS A 75 0.17 -3.13 17.55
N VAL A 76 0.60 -1.91 17.84
CA VAL A 76 2.02 -1.55 18.01
C VAL A 76 2.70 -2.38 19.12
N ASP A 77 1.98 -2.63 20.21
CA ASP A 77 2.39 -3.47 21.33
C ASP A 77 2.62 -4.93 20.90
N VAL A 78 1.71 -5.51 20.12
CA VAL A 78 1.84 -6.86 19.56
C VAL A 78 2.98 -6.92 18.55
N VAL A 79 3.15 -5.88 17.73
CA VAL A 79 4.28 -5.79 16.79
C VAL A 79 5.61 -5.78 17.55
N ALA A 80 5.77 -4.92 18.55
CA ALA A 80 6.96 -4.85 19.37
C ALA A 80 7.27 -6.21 20.01
N PHE A 81 6.26 -6.85 20.61
CA PHE A 81 6.38 -8.18 21.18
C PHE A 81 6.86 -9.24 20.17
N LEU A 82 6.34 -9.24 18.95
CA LEU A 82 6.73 -10.20 17.92
C LEU A 82 8.16 -9.95 17.43
N LEU A 83 8.54 -8.69 17.24
CA LEU A 83 9.88 -8.28 16.85
C LEU A 83 10.92 -8.66 17.91
N ASP A 84 10.62 -8.45 19.19
CA ASP A 84 11.46 -8.87 20.33
C ASP A 84 11.66 -10.40 20.39
N ARG A 85 10.73 -11.18 19.83
CA ARG A 85 10.82 -12.64 19.72
C ARG A 85 11.46 -13.11 18.42
N GLY A 86 12.07 -12.20 17.65
CA GLY A 86 12.84 -12.51 16.45
C GLY A 86 12.00 -12.63 15.18
N ALA A 87 10.73 -12.21 15.18
CA ALA A 87 9.98 -12.03 13.94
C ALA A 87 10.68 -10.97 13.07
N LYS A 88 10.67 -11.17 11.75
CA LYS A 88 11.31 -10.26 10.79
C LYS A 88 10.26 -9.76 9.79
N PRO A 89 10.26 -8.47 9.43
CA PRO A 89 9.31 -7.90 8.46
C PRO A 89 9.34 -8.54 7.07
N GLY A 90 10.48 -9.14 6.68
CA GLY A 90 10.64 -9.79 5.37
C GLY A 90 10.78 -8.80 4.21
N PRO A 91 11.05 -9.30 2.98
CA PRO A 91 11.36 -8.47 1.82
C PRO A 91 10.17 -7.66 1.28
N ASN A 92 8.93 -8.05 1.62
CA ASN A 92 7.70 -7.39 1.18
C ASN A 92 7.05 -6.57 2.32
N SER A 93 7.87 -5.93 3.15
CA SER A 93 7.43 -5.19 4.34
C SER A 93 6.95 -3.75 4.07
N GLY A 94 7.15 -3.23 2.85
CA GLY A 94 6.70 -1.90 2.44
C GLY A 94 5.23 -1.58 2.77
N PRO A 95 4.25 -2.49 2.57
CA PRO A 95 2.87 -2.25 2.98
C PRO A 95 2.65 -2.09 4.49
N MET A 96 3.44 -2.76 5.34
CA MET A 96 3.37 -2.56 6.80
C MET A 96 3.85 -1.16 7.18
N VAL A 97 4.99 -0.75 6.61
CA VAL A 97 5.55 0.59 6.81
C VAL A 97 4.55 1.64 6.33
N ARG A 98 3.98 1.46 5.13
CA ARG A 98 2.96 2.37 4.58
C ARG A 98 1.76 2.51 5.51
N HIS A 99 1.29 1.41 6.09
CA HIS A 99 0.13 1.46 6.97
C HIS A 99 0.42 2.18 8.30
N ALA A 100 1.61 1.96 8.87
CA ALA A 100 2.07 2.70 10.04
C ALA A 100 2.17 4.21 9.74
N ALA A 101 2.76 4.54 8.59
CA ALA A 101 2.99 5.90 8.13
C ALA A 101 1.68 6.65 7.83
N ASN A 102 0.72 6.00 7.18
CA ASN A 102 -0.58 6.58 6.85
C ASN A 102 -1.45 6.87 8.09
N ARG A 103 -1.12 6.28 9.25
CA ARG A 103 -1.72 6.62 10.55
C ARG A 103 -1.05 7.83 11.21
N GLY A 104 -0.04 8.42 10.57
CA GLY A 104 0.75 9.53 11.10
C GLY A 104 1.72 9.13 12.22
N SER A 105 1.97 7.83 12.43
CA SER A 105 2.84 7.36 13.51
C SER A 105 4.28 7.18 13.04
N SER A 106 5.12 8.19 13.31
CA SER A 106 6.57 8.13 13.12
C SER A 106 7.20 7.05 14.00
N GLU A 107 6.76 6.93 15.26
CA GLU A 107 7.20 5.89 16.20
C GLU A 107 6.96 4.48 15.64
N PHE A 108 5.75 4.18 15.18
CA PHE A 108 5.43 2.85 14.68
C PHE A 108 6.15 2.54 13.36
N SER A 109 6.27 3.54 12.47
CA SER A 109 7.06 3.40 11.25
C SER A 109 8.54 3.15 11.56
N GLY A 110 9.09 3.89 12.52
CA GLY A 110 10.47 3.77 12.99
C GLY A 110 10.76 2.42 13.62
N LEU A 111 9.82 1.88 14.42
CA LEU A 111 9.93 0.52 14.97
C LEU A 111 10.08 -0.53 13.87
N LEU A 112 9.25 -0.47 12.84
CA LEU A 112 9.33 -1.42 11.72
C LEU A 112 10.65 -1.30 10.96
N ILE A 113 11.07 -0.07 10.65
CA ILE A 113 12.30 0.23 9.92
C ILE A 113 13.54 -0.21 10.72
N ALA A 114 13.58 0.06 12.02
CA ALA A 114 14.65 -0.35 12.91
C ALA A 114 14.85 -1.87 12.96
N HIS A 115 13.78 -2.65 12.69
CA HIS A 115 13.81 -4.10 12.58
C HIS A 115 13.94 -4.62 11.14
N GLY A 116 14.37 -3.76 10.21
CA GLY A 116 14.71 -4.13 8.84
C GLY A 116 13.53 -4.19 7.88
N ALA A 117 12.44 -3.46 8.16
CA ALA A 117 11.40 -3.25 7.17
C ALA A 117 11.89 -2.32 6.04
N ASP A 118 11.51 -2.63 4.80
CA ASP A 118 11.92 -1.89 3.61
C ASP A 118 11.00 -0.68 3.37
N ALA A 119 11.49 0.51 3.67
CA ALA A 119 10.79 1.77 3.42
C ALA A 119 10.87 2.23 1.95
N SER A 120 11.83 1.73 1.16
CA SER A 120 12.00 2.13 -0.25
C SER A 120 10.81 1.74 -1.13
N ARG A 121 10.04 0.75 -0.68
CA ARG A 121 8.85 0.22 -1.37
C ARG A 121 7.54 0.63 -0.72
N VAL A 122 7.54 1.71 0.08
CA VAL A 122 6.34 2.20 0.76
C VAL A 122 5.25 2.62 -0.24
N GLY A 123 5.64 3.27 -1.34
CA GLY A 123 4.75 3.73 -2.40
C GLY A 123 3.69 4.74 -1.95
N PRO A 124 2.63 4.93 -2.77
CA PRO A 124 1.65 5.98 -2.55
C PRO A 124 0.89 5.91 -1.22
N GLY A 125 0.76 7.06 -0.54
CA GLY A 125 -0.09 7.22 0.65
C GLY A 125 0.00 8.61 1.30
N PRO A 126 -0.97 9.01 2.15
CA PRO A 126 -0.99 10.33 2.80
C PRO A 126 0.21 10.63 3.72
N TRP A 127 1.13 9.68 3.94
CA TRP A 127 2.32 9.89 4.76
C TRP A 127 3.17 11.10 4.35
N VAL A 128 3.16 11.51 3.07
CA VAL A 128 3.84 12.74 2.59
C VAL A 128 3.28 14.03 3.18
N LEU A 129 2.04 14.01 3.70
CA LEU A 129 1.42 15.19 4.32
C LEU A 129 1.99 15.45 5.72
N SER A 130 2.52 14.43 6.39
CA SER A 130 3.18 14.59 7.68
C SER A 130 4.66 14.80 7.46
N LYS A 131 5.18 16.00 7.81
CA LYS A 131 6.62 16.29 7.69
C LYS A 131 7.47 15.25 8.40
N GLU A 132 7.15 14.95 9.66
CA GLU A 132 7.91 14.02 10.49
C GLU A 132 7.94 12.60 9.92
N VAL A 133 6.80 12.08 9.47
CA VAL A 133 6.73 10.74 8.87
C VAL A 133 7.43 10.71 7.51
N ALA A 134 7.24 11.75 6.69
CA ALA A 134 7.86 11.79 5.38
C ALA A 134 9.39 11.90 5.46
N ASP A 135 9.92 12.73 6.36
CA ASP A 135 11.36 12.84 6.59
C ASP A 135 11.92 11.48 7.01
N LEU A 136 11.31 10.82 8.01
CA LEU A 136 11.71 9.48 8.45
C LEU A 136 11.75 8.46 7.30
N LEU A 137 10.69 8.42 6.48
CA LEU A 137 10.61 7.46 5.38
C LEU A 137 11.64 7.76 4.27
N MET A 138 11.80 9.03 3.89
CA MET A 138 12.73 9.44 2.84
C MET A 138 14.19 9.25 3.27
N GLU A 139 14.52 9.52 4.53
CA GLU A 139 15.84 9.20 5.10
C GLU A 139 16.15 7.69 5.06
N ASN A 140 15.11 6.85 5.02
CA ASN A 140 15.22 5.40 4.90
C ASN A 140 14.92 4.88 3.48
N GLY A 141 15.05 5.76 2.48
CA GLY A 141 15.05 5.39 1.05
C GLY A 141 13.69 5.38 0.37
N ALA A 142 12.61 5.84 1.03
CA ALA A 142 11.34 6.06 0.35
C ALA A 142 11.49 7.13 -0.75
N ASP A 143 10.91 6.85 -1.91
CA ASP A 143 10.92 7.74 -3.07
C ASP A 143 9.48 8.04 -3.48
N VAL A 144 9.13 9.33 -3.59
CA VAL A 144 7.80 9.77 -4.06
C VAL A 144 7.56 9.43 -5.53
N ASN A 145 8.62 9.15 -6.28
CA ASN A 145 8.55 8.63 -7.64
C ASN A 145 8.46 7.10 -7.69
N TYR A 146 8.36 6.39 -6.57
CA TYR A 146 8.09 4.95 -6.59
C TYR A 146 6.58 4.65 -6.55
N PRO A 147 6.05 3.77 -7.42
CA PRO A 147 6.73 3.17 -8.57
C PRO A 147 6.69 4.08 -9.81
N ALA A 148 7.84 4.31 -10.43
CA ALA A 148 7.99 4.96 -11.75
C ALA A 148 7.13 6.23 -12.00
N GLY A 149 7.10 7.16 -11.05
CA GLY A 149 6.37 8.42 -11.10
C GLY A 149 4.83 8.29 -11.05
N GLU A 150 4.31 7.07 -10.85
CA GLU A 150 2.86 6.81 -10.94
C GLU A 150 2.04 7.54 -9.87
N TRP A 151 2.66 7.91 -8.76
CA TRP A 151 1.95 8.53 -7.66
C TRP A 151 1.37 9.90 -8.01
N ILE A 152 2.19 10.83 -8.51
CA ILE A 152 1.70 12.17 -8.87
C ILE A 152 0.62 12.08 -9.95
N TRP A 153 0.81 11.19 -10.93
CA TRP A 153 -0.19 10.87 -11.94
C TRP A 153 -1.51 10.38 -11.32
N ARG A 154 -1.46 9.41 -10.40
CA ARG A 154 -2.66 8.86 -9.73
C ARG A 154 -3.44 9.98 -9.04
N THR A 155 -2.78 10.86 -8.31
CA THR A 155 -3.40 11.99 -7.60
C THR A 155 -4.19 12.92 -8.54
N CYS A 156 -3.83 12.98 -9.81
CA CYS A 156 -4.47 13.86 -10.81
C CYS A 156 -5.56 13.16 -11.66
N THR A 157 -5.81 11.85 -11.51
CA THR A 157 -6.72 11.10 -12.41
C THR A 157 -8.17 10.98 -11.94
N GLY A 158 -8.47 11.39 -10.70
CA GLY A 158 -9.83 11.38 -10.12
C GLY A 158 -10.49 10.00 -9.92
N ASN A 159 -9.80 8.92 -10.24
CA ASN A 159 -10.24 7.52 -10.12
C ASN A 159 -9.87 6.89 -8.76
N ASN A 160 -9.39 7.69 -7.81
CA ASN A 160 -9.09 7.27 -6.45
C ASN A 160 -9.89 8.13 -5.46
N SER A 161 -9.93 7.71 -4.20
CA SER A 161 -10.62 8.45 -3.13
C SER A 161 -10.01 9.83 -2.82
N GLN A 162 -8.93 10.23 -3.50
CA GLN A 162 -8.22 11.49 -3.35
C GLN A 162 -8.58 12.42 -4.52
N ARG A 163 -9.81 12.93 -4.51
CA ARG A 163 -10.28 13.88 -5.53
C ARG A 163 -9.79 15.28 -5.19
N ASP A 164 -9.35 16.02 -6.21
CA ASP A 164 -9.04 17.46 -6.16
C ASP A 164 -8.27 17.86 -4.88
N ASN A 165 -7.12 17.20 -4.65
CA ASN A 165 -6.32 17.37 -3.44
C ASN A 165 -5.02 18.13 -3.75
N PRO A 166 -5.06 19.48 -3.82
CA PRO A 166 -3.88 20.30 -4.10
C PRO A 166 -2.79 20.11 -3.04
N ASP A 167 -3.14 19.98 -1.77
CA ASP A 167 -2.17 19.79 -0.67
C ASP A 167 -1.32 18.54 -0.86
N LEU A 168 -1.92 17.45 -1.34
CA LEU A 168 -1.20 16.21 -1.64
C LEU A 168 -0.26 16.38 -2.84
N VAL A 169 -0.69 17.08 -3.90
CA VAL A 169 0.18 17.40 -5.04
C VAL A 169 1.33 18.28 -4.60
N ASP A 170 1.04 19.33 -3.83
CA ASP A 170 2.03 20.27 -3.31
C ASP A 170 3.09 19.54 -2.46
N ALA A 171 2.64 18.68 -1.53
CA ALA A 171 3.53 17.88 -0.69
C ALA A 171 4.39 16.87 -1.47
N LEU A 172 3.88 16.32 -2.58
CA LEU A 172 4.63 15.44 -3.47
C LEU A 172 5.71 16.21 -4.23
N VAL A 173 5.37 17.38 -4.77
CA VAL A 173 6.30 18.20 -5.53
C VAL A 173 7.39 18.78 -4.63
N ASP A 174 7.05 19.22 -3.41
CA ASP A 174 8.02 19.62 -2.38
C ASP A 174 9.06 18.53 -2.07
N ARG A 175 8.69 17.26 -2.29
CA ARG A 175 9.53 16.09 -2.02
C ARG A 175 10.17 15.52 -3.28
N GLY A 176 10.13 16.26 -4.38
CA GLY A 176 10.85 15.90 -5.62
C GLY A 176 10.07 14.97 -6.55
N ALA A 177 8.73 15.00 -6.53
CA ALA A 177 7.94 14.33 -7.55
C ALA A 177 8.23 14.90 -8.94
N ASP A 178 8.48 14.03 -9.91
CA ASP A 178 8.80 14.41 -11.28
C ASP A 178 7.54 14.79 -12.07
N LEU A 179 7.38 16.10 -12.31
CA LEU A 179 6.27 16.67 -13.09
C LEU A 179 6.27 16.24 -14.56
N SER A 180 7.41 15.80 -15.08
CA SER A 180 7.56 15.34 -16.46
C SER A 180 7.20 13.86 -16.66
N THR A 181 6.84 13.16 -15.58
CA THR A 181 6.42 11.75 -15.64
C THR A 181 5.34 11.56 -16.69
N TRP A 182 5.62 10.66 -17.65
CA TRP A 182 4.71 10.33 -18.74
C TRP A 182 4.01 9.00 -18.50
N LEU A 183 2.71 9.03 -18.26
CA LEU A 183 1.93 7.84 -17.95
C LEU A 183 0.58 7.83 -18.66
N ARG A 184 0.27 6.70 -19.28
CA ARG A 184 -0.98 6.46 -20.03
C ARG A 184 -1.31 7.58 -21.02
N GLY A 185 -0.28 8.08 -21.70
CA GLY A 185 -0.38 9.05 -22.78
C GLY A 185 -0.43 10.52 -22.38
N GLY A 186 -0.05 10.86 -21.14
CA GLY A 186 0.10 12.26 -20.75
C GLY A 186 0.83 12.45 -19.41
N THR A 187 1.11 13.72 -19.11
CA THR A 187 1.67 14.18 -17.84
C THR A 187 0.60 14.31 -16.76
N ALA A 188 0.98 14.46 -15.49
CA ALA A 188 0.03 14.71 -14.40
C ALA A 188 -0.91 15.90 -14.68
N LEU A 189 -0.42 16.95 -15.35
CA LEU A 189 -1.20 18.12 -15.73
C LEU A 189 -2.33 17.79 -16.72
N HIS A 190 -2.08 16.94 -17.73
CA HIS A 190 -3.14 16.48 -18.65
C HIS A 190 -4.29 15.82 -17.89
N PHE A 191 -3.97 14.96 -16.92
CA PHE A 191 -4.98 14.26 -16.15
C PHE A 191 -5.71 15.19 -15.17
N ALA A 192 -5.00 16.14 -14.53
CA ALA A 192 -5.63 17.14 -13.66
C ALA A 192 -6.66 17.97 -14.43
N VAL A 193 -6.32 18.46 -15.62
CA VAL A 193 -7.25 19.24 -16.46
C VAL A 193 -8.41 18.37 -16.95
N LYS A 194 -8.12 17.18 -17.48
CA LYS A 194 -9.17 16.22 -17.93
C LYS A 194 -10.14 15.84 -16.81
N ALA A 195 -9.66 15.75 -15.57
CA ALA A 195 -10.48 15.45 -14.40
C ALA A 195 -11.23 16.67 -13.85
N GLY A 196 -10.95 17.89 -14.33
CA GLY A 196 -11.51 19.14 -13.83
C GLY A 196 -10.96 19.56 -12.46
N PHE A 197 -9.75 19.12 -12.10
CA PHE A 197 -9.12 19.39 -10.81
C PHE A 197 -8.33 20.69 -10.87
N LEU A 198 -9.01 21.80 -10.58
CA LEU A 198 -8.42 23.14 -10.65
C LEU A 198 -7.25 23.30 -9.67
N GLY A 199 -7.40 22.89 -8.41
CA GLY A 199 -6.35 23.06 -7.40
C GLY A 199 -5.04 22.35 -7.77
N PRO A 200 -5.06 21.02 -8.02
CA PRO A 200 -3.92 20.29 -8.57
C PRO A 200 -3.33 20.91 -9.84
N ALA A 201 -4.15 21.37 -10.78
CA ALA A 201 -3.64 22.00 -12.01
C ALA A 201 -2.90 23.31 -11.71
N GLU A 202 -3.44 24.16 -10.83
CA GLU A 202 -2.78 25.39 -10.37
C GLU A 202 -1.44 25.07 -9.71
N VAL A 203 -1.40 24.13 -8.77
CA VAL A 203 -0.16 23.70 -8.12
C VAL A 203 0.85 23.20 -9.15
N LEU A 204 0.46 22.32 -10.07
CA LEU A 204 1.38 21.80 -11.08
C LEU A 204 1.98 22.92 -11.95
N LEU A 205 1.17 23.87 -12.39
CA LEU A 205 1.62 25.02 -13.20
C LEU A 205 2.55 25.95 -12.41
N ASP A 206 2.18 26.29 -11.17
CA ASP A 206 2.98 27.14 -10.28
C ASP A 206 4.33 26.50 -9.95
N ARG A 207 4.38 25.16 -9.92
CA ARG A 207 5.61 24.38 -9.71
C ARG A 207 6.36 24.05 -11.00
N GLY A 208 5.94 24.59 -12.14
CA GLY A 208 6.69 24.54 -13.40
C GLY A 208 6.40 23.35 -14.32
N ALA A 209 5.24 22.70 -14.18
CA ALA A 209 4.77 21.76 -15.20
C ALA A 209 4.60 22.47 -16.54
N ASP A 210 5.05 21.84 -17.64
CA ASP A 210 4.93 22.41 -18.98
C ASP A 210 3.47 22.36 -19.47
N PRO A 211 2.78 23.50 -19.63
CA PRO A 211 1.41 23.52 -20.14
C PRO A 211 1.30 23.09 -21.61
N ASN A 212 2.41 23.10 -22.35
CA ASN A 212 2.46 22.76 -23.77
C ASN A 212 3.03 21.36 -24.03
N ALA A 213 3.31 20.58 -22.99
CA ALA A 213 3.67 19.19 -23.17
C ALA A 213 2.56 18.53 -24.03
N PRO A 214 2.90 17.87 -25.15
CA PRO A 214 1.90 17.17 -25.93
C PRO A 214 1.38 15.96 -25.13
N SER A 215 0.25 15.38 -25.53
CA SER A 215 -0.22 14.05 -25.17
C SER A 215 0.07 13.06 -26.30
N ASP A 216 -0.25 11.78 -26.12
CA ASP A 216 -0.22 10.78 -27.20
C ASP A 216 -1.14 11.17 -28.37
N ASP A 217 -2.24 11.89 -28.08
CA ASP A 217 -3.19 12.41 -29.06
C ASP A 217 -2.75 13.75 -29.68
N LYS A 218 -1.54 14.23 -29.34
CA LYS A 218 -0.97 15.53 -29.73
C LYS A 218 -1.78 16.75 -29.25
N GLU A 219 -2.62 16.55 -28.25
CA GLU A 219 -3.31 17.62 -27.54
C GLU A 219 -2.38 18.15 -26.44
N THR A 220 -2.52 19.41 -26.05
CA THR A 220 -1.85 19.90 -24.83
C THR A 220 -2.79 19.76 -23.66
N ALA A 221 -2.29 19.79 -22.43
CA ALA A 221 -3.15 19.71 -21.25
C ALA A 221 -4.25 20.80 -21.18
N LEU A 222 -4.10 21.93 -21.89
CA LEU A 222 -5.03 23.06 -21.85
C LEU A 222 -6.06 23.12 -23.01
N PHE A 223 -6.02 22.17 -23.96
CA PHE A 223 -6.93 22.14 -25.12
C PHE A 223 -7.79 20.87 -25.15
#